data_AF-E5VHV8-F1
#
_entry.id   AF-E5VHV8-F1
#
_cell.length_a   1.000
_cell.length_b   1.000
_cell.length_c   1.000
_cell.angle_alpha   90.00
_cell.angle_beta   90.00
_cell.angle_gamma   90.00
#
_symmetry.space_group_name_H-M   'P 1'
#
loop_
_entity.id
_entity.type
_entity.pdbx_description
1 polymer ?
#
loop_
_entity_poly.entity_id
_entity_poly.type
_entity_poly.pdbx_seq_one_letter_code
_entity_poly.pdbx_strand_id
1 'polypeptide(L)'
;MCLCGLMILSLSQFLWEITVSGGEVYSESDILKYVTDNYYHIGTLKYQIDCDALEDHLREDYAEIAWASCSIQGTRLHIEIKETLDRKTKQNPKKPCDIVANKSGIITKMAVKSGTPLVSVGDSVKSGTTLISGLIYYYSDDFTVTQTDKIKADGEIVMRTKEVYNNSIPMEYYEKLITGKKKSIKNLYFGQYQFDFPEKKRQDHTNVMTKRRSLKIGKSFYLPIGITMQITERYRPKKKILTKKEAQLKLKNSWNDIL
;
A
#
# COMPACT_ATOMS: atom_id res chain seq x y z
N MET A 1 -28.27 36.21 4.14
CA MET A 1 -27.04 35.86 4.89
C MET A 1 -27.14 34.49 5.56
N CYS A 2 -28.25 34.14 6.24
CA CYS A 2 -28.42 32.82 6.86
C CYS A 2 -28.35 31.63 5.90
N LEU A 3 -28.92 31.74 4.68
CA LEU A 3 -28.92 30.65 3.69
C LEU A 3 -27.51 30.27 3.22
N CYS A 4 -26.64 31.26 2.98
CA CYS A 4 -25.25 31.02 2.58
C CYS A 4 -24.43 30.40 3.71
N GLY A 5 -24.64 30.85 4.96
CA GLY A 5 -23.96 30.26 6.12
C GLY A 5 -24.33 28.78 6.32
N LEU A 6 -25.62 28.47 6.18
CA LEU A 6 -26.14 27.09 6.28
C LEU A 6 -25.59 26.20 5.16
N MET A 7 -25.42 26.75 3.95
CA MET A 7 -24.82 26.05 2.82
C MET A 7 -23.31 25.79 3.05
N ILE A 8 -22.56 26.75 3.57
CA ILE A 8 -21.13 26.55 3.86
C ILE A 8 -20.93 25.52 4.97
N LEU A 9 -21.77 25.57 6.02
CA LEU A 9 -21.72 24.61 7.12
C LEU A 9 -22.09 23.20 6.69
N SER A 10 -22.99 23.03 5.72
CA SER A 10 -23.31 21.70 5.20
C SER A 10 -22.21 21.16 4.29
N LEU A 11 -21.63 22.00 3.42
CA LEU A 11 -20.51 21.59 2.56
C LEU A 11 -19.25 21.25 3.37
N SER A 12 -19.01 21.91 4.50
CA SER A 12 -17.85 21.62 5.35
C SER A 12 -17.90 20.28 6.08
N GLN A 13 -19.04 19.58 6.07
CA GLN A 13 -19.18 18.25 6.69
C GLN A 13 -18.76 17.09 5.79
N PHE A 14 -18.54 17.35 4.50
CA PHE A 14 -18.15 16.33 3.55
C PHE A 14 -16.63 16.18 3.47
N LEU A 15 -16.19 15.01 3.01
CA LEU A 15 -14.83 14.71 2.60
C LEU A 15 -14.62 15.15 1.15
N TRP A 16 -13.70 16.09 0.91
CA TRP A 16 -13.46 16.67 -0.41
C TRP A 16 -12.17 16.17 -1.06
N GLU A 17 -11.25 15.70 -0.24
CA GLU A 17 -9.91 15.35 -0.67
C GLU A 17 -9.38 14.23 0.21
N ILE A 18 -8.69 13.27 -0.41
CA ILE A 18 -7.95 12.23 0.27
C ILE A 18 -6.51 12.38 -0.20
N THR A 19 -5.58 12.55 0.72
CA THR A 19 -4.16 12.64 0.41
C THR A 19 -3.42 11.49 1.09
N VAL A 20 -2.54 10.85 0.36
CA VAL A 20 -1.65 9.80 0.84
C VAL A 20 -0.22 10.32 0.78
N SER A 21 0.60 9.99 1.76
CA SER A 21 2.03 10.33 1.78
C SER A 21 2.85 9.25 2.48
N GLY A 22 4.12 9.13 2.09
CA GLY A 22 5.11 8.27 2.77
C GLY A 22 5.24 6.84 2.22
N GLY A 23 4.69 6.57 1.03
CA GLY A 23 4.93 5.30 0.32
C GLY A 23 6.26 5.31 -0.43
N GLU A 24 7.06 4.26 -0.27
CA GLU A 24 8.29 4.03 -1.05
C GLU A 24 8.14 2.81 -1.97
N VAL A 25 7.51 1.74 -1.47
CA VAL A 25 7.20 0.46 -2.10
C VAL A 25 5.81 0.51 -2.73
N TYR A 26 4.79 0.99 -2.03
CA TYR A 26 3.45 1.18 -2.60
C TYR A 26 3.28 2.59 -3.13
N SER A 27 2.79 2.68 -4.36
CA SER A 27 2.45 3.98 -4.95
C SER A 27 1.31 4.62 -4.17
N GLU A 28 1.43 5.92 -3.89
CA GLU A 28 0.37 6.74 -3.29
C GLU A 28 -0.96 6.60 -4.06
N SER A 29 -0.89 6.42 -5.38
CA SER A 29 -2.06 6.22 -6.23
C SER A 29 -2.81 4.92 -5.93
N ASP A 30 -2.09 3.87 -5.53
CA ASP A 30 -2.66 2.55 -5.30
C ASP A 30 -3.39 2.52 -3.97
N ILE A 31 -2.79 3.10 -2.93
CA ILE A 31 -3.43 3.27 -1.61
C ILE A 31 -4.64 4.20 -1.73
N LEU A 32 -4.50 5.32 -2.43
CA LEU A 32 -5.62 6.24 -2.67
C LEU A 32 -6.79 5.50 -3.33
N LYS A 33 -6.50 4.70 -4.37
CA LYS A 33 -7.52 3.91 -5.07
C LYS A 33 -8.12 2.85 -4.16
N TYR A 34 -7.30 2.14 -3.39
CA TYR A 34 -7.75 1.12 -2.45
C TYR A 34 -8.73 1.68 -1.41
N VAL A 35 -8.37 2.80 -0.79
CA VAL A 35 -9.21 3.48 0.20
C VAL A 35 -10.51 3.98 -0.45
N THR A 36 -10.42 4.52 -1.67
CA THR A 36 -11.59 5.04 -2.41
C THR A 36 -12.56 3.94 -2.84
N ASP A 37 -12.05 2.78 -3.25
CA ASP A 37 -12.85 1.67 -3.77
C ASP A 37 -13.49 0.83 -2.64
N ASN A 38 -12.83 0.72 -1.48
CA ASN A 38 -13.27 -0.19 -0.40
C ASN A 38 -13.86 0.51 0.83
N TYR A 39 -13.43 1.74 1.15
CA TYR A 39 -13.77 2.40 2.42
C TYR A 39 -14.48 3.73 2.20
N TYR A 40 -13.74 4.79 1.92
CA TYR A 40 -14.24 6.16 1.90
C TYR A 40 -13.91 6.85 0.59
N HIS A 41 -14.89 7.56 0.03
CA HIS A 41 -14.73 8.25 -1.24
C HIS A 41 -15.06 9.74 -1.08
N ILE A 42 -14.68 10.54 -2.08
CA ILE A 42 -15.00 11.98 -2.09
C ILE A 42 -16.53 12.18 -2.02
N GLY A 43 -16.99 12.88 -1.00
CA GLY A 43 -18.40 13.10 -0.68
C GLY A 43 -18.92 12.27 0.50
N THR A 44 -18.11 11.44 1.16
CA THR A 44 -18.45 10.80 2.44
C THR A 44 -18.61 11.85 3.55
N LEU A 45 -19.58 11.67 4.44
CA LEU A 45 -19.72 12.53 5.63
C LEU A 45 -18.61 12.25 6.64
N LYS A 46 -17.96 13.29 7.19
CA LYS A 46 -16.83 13.15 8.11
C LYS A 46 -17.11 12.30 9.34
N TYR A 47 -18.32 12.37 9.89
CA TYR A 47 -18.73 11.57 11.06
C TYR A 47 -18.74 10.05 10.78
N GLN A 48 -18.85 9.63 9.52
CA GLN A 48 -18.83 8.22 9.16
C GLN A 48 -17.41 7.67 8.96
N ILE A 49 -16.40 8.53 9.01
CA ILE A 49 -15.02 8.14 8.81
C ILE A 49 -14.45 7.72 10.16
N ASP A 50 -14.24 6.42 10.30
CA ASP A 50 -13.46 5.83 11.38
C ASP A 50 -12.00 5.72 10.92
N CYS A 51 -11.14 6.58 11.49
CA CYS A 51 -9.72 6.59 11.19
C CYS A 51 -8.99 5.39 11.79
N ASP A 52 -9.34 4.98 13.01
CA ASP A 52 -8.66 3.91 13.72
C ASP A 52 -8.89 2.58 12.99
N ALA A 53 -10.14 2.33 12.57
CA ALA A 53 -10.47 1.17 11.75
C ALA A 53 -9.73 1.19 10.40
N LEU A 54 -9.62 2.35 9.76
CA LEU A 54 -8.90 2.47 8.49
C LEU A 54 -7.40 2.19 8.64
N GLU A 55 -6.77 2.65 9.72
CA GLU A 55 -5.37 2.36 10.03
C GLU A 55 -5.12 0.87 10.21
N ASP A 56 -6.02 0.19 10.93
CA ASP A 56 -5.92 -1.25 11.16
C ASP A 56 -6.07 -2.04 9.87
N HIS A 57 -7.08 -1.70 9.06
CA HIS A 57 -7.29 -2.32 7.75
C HIS A 57 -6.09 -2.15 6.82
N LEU A 58 -5.53 -0.94 6.71
CA LEU A 58 -4.34 -0.70 5.91
C LEU A 58 -3.15 -1.57 6.36
N ARG A 59 -3.02 -1.82 7.66
CA ARG A 59 -1.94 -2.65 8.23
C ARG A 59 -2.19 -4.16 8.11
N GLU A 60 -3.44 -4.57 7.92
CA GLU A 60 -3.83 -5.97 7.69
C GLU A 60 -3.72 -6.34 6.22
N ASP A 61 -4.19 -5.46 5.32
CA ASP A 61 -4.25 -5.72 3.89
C ASP A 61 -2.88 -5.55 3.21
N TYR A 62 -2.01 -4.70 3.75
CA TYR A 62 -0.66 -4.47 3.27
C TYR A 62 0.37 -4.87 4.33
N ALA A 63 1.00 -6.03 4.15
CA ALA A 63 1.91 -6.61 5.15
C ALA A 63 3.18 -5.76 5.38
N GLU A 64 3.57 -4.98 4.38
CA GLU A 64 4.74 -4.13 4.31
C GLU A 64 4.49 -2.76 4.97
N ILE A 65 3.23 -2.40 5.25
CA ILE A 65 2.92 -1.19 6.03
C ILE A 65 3.21 -1.47 7.51
N ALA A 66 4.25 -0.82 8.04
CA ALA A 66 4.67 -0.97 9.44
C ALA A 66 3.83 -0.11 10.37
N TRP A 67 3.48 1.07 9.88
CA TRP A 67 2.75 2.09 10.60
C TRP A 67 1.89 2.87 9.60
N ALA A 68 0.65 3.11 9.99
CA ALA A 68 -0.29 3.93 9.25
C ALA A 68 -0.91 4.90 10.26
N SER A 69 -1.18 6.12 9.82
CA SER A 69 -1.88 7.15 10.58
C SER A 69 -2.90 7.82 9.67
N CYS A 70 -4.16 7.83 10.06
CA CYS A 70 -5.26 8.44 9.35
C CYS A 70 -5.81 9.59 10.17
N SER A 71 -5.87 10.80 9.59
CA SER A 71 -6.39 11.97 10.29
C SER A 71 -7.27 12.83 9.40
N ILE A 72 -8.31 13.41 9.99
CA ILE A 72 -9.19 14.34 9.29
C ILE A 72 -8.70 15.77 9.56
N GLN A 73 -8.22 16.44 8.52
CA GLN A 73 -7.79 17.83 8.55
C GLN A 73 -8.82 18.69 7.80
N GLY A 74 -9.76 19.29 8.54
CA GLY A 74 -10.83 20.12 7.98
C GLY A 74 -11.82 19.31 7.15
N THR A 75 -11.65 19.33 5.82
CA THR A 75 -12.45 18.60 4.81
C THR A 75 -11.62 17.55 4.05
N ARG A 76 -10.38 17.30 4.50
CA ARG A 76 -9.43 16.37 3.89
C ARG A 76 -9.18 15.19 4.84
N LEU A 77 -9.12 13.99 4.29
CA LEU A 77 -8.57 12.82 4.97
C LEU A 77 -7.10 12.69 4.55
N HIS A 78 -6.21 12.76 5.52
CA HIS A 78 -4.78 12.59 5.32
C HIS A 78 -4.34 11.23 5.86
N ILE A 79 -3.70 10.44 5.00
CA ILE A 79 -3.20 9.10 5.30
C ILE A 79 -1.68 9.16 5.17
N GLU A 80 -1.00 9.01 6.30
CA GLU A 80 0.45 8.87 6.33
C GLU A 80 0.79 7.39 6.54
N ILE A 81 1.61 6.84 5.66
CA ILE A 81 2.10 5.48 5.80
C ILE A 81 3.61 5.49 5.96
N LYS A 82 4.11 4.54 6.74
CA LYS A 82 5.53 4.19 6.79
C LYS A 82 5.67 2.70 6.59
N GLU A 83 6.26 2.37 5.46
CA GLU A 83 6.53 0.99 5.10
C GLU A 83 7.77 0.51 5.85
N THR A 84 7.82 -0.80 6.06
CA THR A 84 9.01 -1.47 6.51
C THR A 84 9.30 -2.59 5.54
N LEU A 85 10.57 -2.66 5.13
CA LEU A 85 11.06 -3.81 4.38
C LEU A 85 11.00 -5.12 5.20
N ASP A 86 10.69 -5.05 6.51
CA ASP A 86 10.81 -6.20 7.39
C ASP A 86 10.05 -6.01 8.73
N ARG A 87 8.73 -6.27 8.72
CA ARG A 87 7.88 -6.23 9.94
C ARG A 87 8.34 -7.27 10.98
N LYS A 88 9.10 -8.29 10.57
CA LYS A 88 9.70 -9.30 11.45
C LYS A 88 11.00 -8.83 12.13
N THR A 89 11.69 -7.83 11.58
CA THR A 89 13.07 -7.49 12.01
C THR A 89 13.11 -6.31 12.98
N LYS A 90 12.06 -5.47 13.05
CA LYS A 90 11.91 -4.46 14.11
C LYS A 90 11.41 -5.09 15.41
N GLN A 91 12.15 -6.05 15.93
CA GLN A 91 12.14 -6.25 17.37
C GLN A 91 12.88 -5.04 17.96
N ASN A 92 12.27 -4.34 18.91
CA ASN A 92 12.96 -3.33 19.70
C ASN A 92 13.31 -3.98 21.06
N PRO A 93 14.32 -4.88 21.11
CA PRO A 93 14.62 -5.60 22.33
C PRO A 93 15.02 -4.60 23.41
N LYS A 94 14.48 -4.78 24.61
CA LYS A 94 14.85 -4.01 25.81
C LYS A 94 16.11 -4.57 26.49
N LYS A 95 16.56 -5.76 26.07
CA LYS A 95 17.70 -6.47 26.65
C LYS A 95 18.93 -6.35 25.73
N PRO A 96 20.15 -6.51 26.27
CA PRO A 96 21.36 -6.65 25.47
C PRO A 96 21.21 -7.78 24.43
N CYS A 97 21.60 -7.50 23.19
CA CYS A 97 21.43 -8.42 22.06
C CYS A 97 22.38 -8.06 20.92
N ASP A 98 22.60 -9.04 20.05
CA ASP A 98 23.41 -8.91 18.84
C ASP A 98 22.53 -8.66 17.62
N ILE A 99 23.09 -8.08 16.55
CA ILE A 99 22.46 -8.02 15.23
C ILE A 99 22.99 -9.17 14.38
N VAL A 100 22.09 -10.02 13.90
CA VAL A 100 22.41 -11.24 13.13
C VAL A 100 21.76 -11.16 11.74
N ALA A 101 22.47 -11.63 10.71
CA ALA A 101 21.96 -11.65 9.34
C ALA A 101 20.78 -12.61 9.20
N ASN A 102 19.63 -12.11 8.71
CA ASN A 102 18.49 -12.95 8.37
C ASN A 102 18.71 -13.75 7.06
N LYS A 103 19.46 -13.19 6.11
CA LYS A 103 19.72 -13.77 4.79
C LYS A 103 21.20 -13.70 4.44
N SER A 104 21.64 -14.58 3.54
CA SER A 104 22.98 -14.54 2.97
C SER A 104 23.09 -13.41 1.94
N GLY A 105 24.22 -12.72 1.88
CA GLY A 105 24.41 -11.59 0.96
C GLY A 105 25.79 -10.95 1.05
N ILE A 106 25.95 -9.83 0.33
CA ILE A 106 27.15 -8.99 0.39
C ILE A 106 26.77 -7.67 1.04
N ILE A 107 27.55 -7.23 2.03
CA ILE A 107 27.31 -5.96 2.72
C ILE A 107 27.69 -4.80 1.79
N THR A 108 26.73 -3.92 1.51
CA THR A 108 26.93 -2.77 0.62
C THR A 108 27.01 -1.44 1.35
N LYS A 109 26.33 -1.30 2.49
CA LYS A 109 26.41 -0.14 3.38
C LYS A 109 26.28 -0.58 4.83
N MET A 110 26.96 0.13 5.72
CA MET A 110 26.93 -0.11 7.15
C MET A 110 27.08 1.19 7.92
N ALA A 111 26.22 1.39 8.92
CA ALA A 111 26.30 2.48 9.88
C ALA A 111 25.97 1.94 11.28
N VAL A 112 26.98 1.85 12.15
CA VAL A 112 26.81 1.34 13.52
C VAL A 112 26.55 2.48 14.49
N LYS A 113 25.51 2.35 15.32
CA LYS A 113 25.20 3.31 16.41
C LYS A 113 25.70 2.83 17.76
N SER A 114 25.58 1.53 18.03
CA SER A 114 25.91 0.89 19.31
C SER A 114 26.31 -0.57 19.08
N GLY A 115 27.32 -1.06 19.79
CA GLY A 115 27.88 -2.41 19.61
C GLY A 115 29.20 -2.43 18.82
N THR A 116 29.79 -3.62 18.71
CA THR A 116 31.05 -3.82 17.99
C THR A 116 30.78 -4.51 16.65
N PRO A 117 31.08 -3.88 15.50
CA PRO A 117 30.94 -4.51 14.19
C PRO A 117 31.93 -5.66 14.04
N LEU A 118 31.46 -6.82 13.59
CA LEU A 118 32.29 -8.00 13.31
C LEU A 118 32.56 -8.21 11.81
N VAL A 119 31.96 -7.39 10.97
CA VAL A 119 32.00 -7.47 9.50
C VAL A 119 32.12 -6.07 8.91
N SER A 120 32.60 -5.98 7.67
CA SER A 120 32.86 -4.73 6.96
C SER A 120 32.10 -4.66 5.64
N VAL A 121 32.00 -3.44 5.08
CA VAL A 121 31.44 -3.22 3.74
C VAL A 121 32.29 -3.99 2.71
N GLY A 122 31.63 -4.79 1.88
CA GLY A 122 32.27 -5.69 0.92
C GLY A 122 32.29 -7.17 1.35
N ASP A 123 32.07 -7.46 2.63
CA ASP A 123 32.09 -8.84 3.13
C ASP A 123 30.87 -9.64 2.65
N SER A 124 31.10 -10.92 2.38
CA SER A 124 30.03 -11.89 2.12
C SER A 124 29.65 -12.61 3.41
N VAL A 125 28.38 -12.49 3.80
CA VAL A 125 27.83 -13.07 5.03
C VAL A 125 26.79 -14.13 4.70
N LYS A 126 26.66 -15.13 5.58
CA LYS A 126 25.61 -16.16 5.49
C LYS A 126 24.46 -15.80 6.44
N SER A 127 23.27 -16.34 6.16
CA SER A 127 22.17 -16.31 7.14
C SER A 127 22.65 -16.90 8.47
N GLY A 128 22.38 -16.20 9.57
CA GLY A 128 22.84 -16.56 10.92
C GLY A 128 24.19 -15.98 11.34
N THR A 129 24.91 -15.28 10.45
CA THR A 129 26.17 -14.60 10.83
C THR A 129 25.91 -13.38 11.70
N THR A 130 26.61 -13.26 12.83
CA THR A 130 26.59 -12.05 13.68
C THR A 130 27.28 -10.90 12.97
N LEU A 131 26.54 -9.80 12.78
CA LEU A 131 27.00 -8.59 12.11
C LEU A 131 27.52 -7.56 13.11
N ILE A 132 26.78 -7.34 14.20
CA ILE A 132 27.16 -6.44 15.29
C ILE A 132 27.00 -7.19 16.61
N SER A 133 28.08 -7.26 17.38
CA SER A 133 28.09 -7.82 18.73
C SER A 133 27.63 -6.78 19.75
N GLY A 134 26.76 -7.17 20.67
CA GLY A 134 26.39 -6.41 21.86
C GLY A 134 27.39 -6.54 23.01
N LEU A 135 28.50 -7.26 22.83
CA LEU A 135 29.59 -7.36 23.81
C LEU A 135 30.66 -6.30 23.52
N ILE A 136 30.90 -5.41 24.49
CA ILE A 136 32.02 -4.47 24.46
C ILE A 136 33.11 -5.01 25.38
N TYR A 137 34.31 -5.17 24.82
CA TYR A 137 35.52 -5.55 25.57
C TYR A 137 36.36 -4.31 25.86
N TYR A 138 36.68 -4.08 27.13
CA TYR A 138 37.66 -3.10 27.56
C TYR A 138 39.00 -3.78 27.73
N TYR A 139 40.04 -3.19 27.13
CA TYR A 139 41.40 -3.72 27.16
C TYR A 139 42.29 -2.82 28.03
N SER A 140 43.18 -3.43 28.80
CA SER A 140 44.27 -2.74 29.49
C SER A 140 45.41 -2.42 28.53
N ASP A 141 46.39 -1.63 28.99
CA ASP A 141 47.61 -1.30 28.23
C ASP A 141 48.41 -2.54 27.78
N ASP A 142 48.25 -3.67 28.49
CA ASP A 142 48.83 -4.97 28.14
C ASP A 142 47.95 -5.81 27.18
N PHE A 143 46.94 -5.22 26.55
CA PHE A 143 45.95 -5.86 25.66
C PHE A 143 45.14 -7.02 26.29
N THR A 144 45.13 -7.15 27.60
CA THR A 144 44.27 -8.10 28.32
C THR A 144 42.87 -7.53 28.54
N VAL A 145 41.83 -8.36 28.37
CA VAL A 145 40.44 -7.97 28.63
C VAL A 145 40.22 -7.77 30.14
N THR A 146 39.92 -6.55 30.55
CA THR A 146 39.70 -6.18 31.95
C THR A 146 38.22 -6.16 32.33
N GLN A 147 37.36 -5.76 31.42
CA GLN A 147 35.92 -5.67 31.65
C GLN A 147 35.14 -6.02 30.38
N THR A 148 33.97 -6.63 30.54
CA THR A 148 33.06 -6.93 29.44
C THR A 148 31.67 -6.42 29.77
N ASP A 149 31.20 -5.46 28.99
CA ASP A 149 29.86 -4.90 29.14
C ASP A 149 28.92 -5.46 28.07
N LYS A 150 27.66 -5.66 28.45
CA LYS A 150 26.60 -6.15 27.56
C LYS A 150 25.65 -5.01 27.25
N ILE A 151 25.60 -4.63 25.99
CA ILE A 151 24.74 -3.57 25.49
C ILE A 151 23.81 -4.11 24.40
N LYS A 152 22.84 -3.27 24.03
CA LYS A 152 22.02 -3.52 22.86
C LYS A 152 22.78 -3.05 21.62
N ALA A 153 23.07 -3.97 20.71
CA ALA A 153 23.59 -3.61 19.39
C ALA A 153 22.51 -2.86 18.59
N ASP A 154 22.89 -1.75 17.98
CA ASP A 154 22.04 -0.91 17.13
C ASP A 154 22.85 -0.39 15.94
N GLY A 155 22.24 -0.42 14.76
CA GLY A 155 22.90 -0.05 13.51
C GLY A 155 22.05 -0.37 12.30
N GLU A 156 22.40 0.25 11.18
CA GLU A 156 21.80 0.02 9.88
C GLU A 156 22.79 -0.71 8.98
N ILE A 157 22.38 -1.85 8.44
CA ILE A 157 23.19 -2.66 7.54
C ILE A 157 22.36 -2.97 6.31
N VAL A 158 22.88 -2.57 5.15
CA VAL A 158 22.26 -2.86 3.86
C VAL A 158 23.06 -3.95 3.17
N MET A 159 22.36 -5.00 2.74
CA MET A 159 22.95 -6.15 2.09
C MET A 159 22.33 -6.35 0.71
N ARG A 160 23.15 -6.71 -0.27
CA ARG A 160 22.68 -7.22 -1.56
C ARG A 160 22.53 -8.74 -1.45
N THR A 161 21.30 -9.23 -1.57
CA THR A 161 20.99 -10.66 -1.58
C THR A 161 20.47 -11.11 -2.95
N LYS A 162 20.47 -12.42 -3.20
CA LYS A 162 19.85 -13.05 -4.38
C LYS A 162 18.66 -13.85 -3.90
N GLU A 163 17.47 -13.50 -4.39
CA GLU A 163 16.25 -14.27 -4.12
C GLU A 163 15.82 -15.05 -5.35
N VAL A 164 15.27 -16.24 -5.12
CA VAL A 164 14.66 -17.05 -6.16
C VAL A 164 13.21 -16.63 -6.29
N TYR A 165 12.88 -15.93 -7.37
CA TYR A 165 11.51 -15.58 -7.71
C TYR A 165 10.85 -16.71 -8.49
N ASN A 166 9.67 -17.15 -8.07
CA ASN A 166 8.88 -18.15 -8.77
C ASN A 166 7.47 -17.60 -9.06
N ASN A 167 7.04 -17.66 -10.32
CA ASN A 167 5.73 -17.20 -10.75
C ASN A 167 5.09 -18.22 -11.67
N SER A 168 3.77 -18.43 -11.52
CA SER A 168 3.02 -19.39 -12.30
C SER A 168 1.68 -18.79 -12.74
N ILE A 169 1.25 -19.15 -13.95
CA ILE A 169 -0.04 -18.74 -14.49
C ILE A 169 -0.80 -19.97 -14.98
N PRO A 170 -2.13 -20.00 -14.84
CA PRO A 170 -2.93 -21.09 -15.37
C PRO A 170 -2.85 -21.12 -16.90
N MET A 171 -2.62 -22.30 -17.46
CA MET A 171 -2.52 -22.49 -18.92
C MET A 171 -3.88 -22.30 -19.60
N GLU A 172 -4.96 -22.61 -18.89
CA GLU A 172 -6.33 -22.42 -19.34
C GLU A 172 -6.95 -21.24 -18.60
N TYR A 173 -7.47 -20.26 -19.34
CA TYR A 173 -8.15 -19.12 -18.76
C TYR A 173 -9.37 -18.71 -19.58
N TYR A 174 -10.30 -17.98 -18.96
CA TYR A 174 -11.47 -17.44 -19.64
C TYR A 174 -11.23 -15.99 -20.03
N GLU A 175 -11.31 -15.70 -21.32
CA GLU A 175 -11.28 -14.34 -21.85
C GLU A 175 -12.71 -13.82 -22.00
N LYS A 176 -12.96 -12.59 -21.55
CA LYS A 176 -14.28 -11.94 -21.69
C LYS A 176 -14.45 -11.41 -23.11
N LEU A 177 -15.23 -12.08 -23.94
CA LEU A 177 -15.62 -11.56 -25.26
C LEU A 177 -16.86 -10.70 -25.15
N ILE A 178 -16.80 -9.44 -25.59
CA ILE A 178 -17.96 -8.54 -25.54
C ILE A 178 -18.96 -8.95 -26.62
N THR A 179 -20.20 -9.27 -26.22
CA THR A 179 -21.23 -9.85 -27.12
C THR A 179 -22.46 -8.96 -27.31
N GLY A 180 -22.41 -7.70 -26.87
CA GLY A 180 -23.57 -6.81 -26.95
C GLY A 180 -23.22 -5.33 -27.04
N LYS A 181 -24.25 -4.52 -27.32
CA LYS A 181 -24.16 -3.06 -27.30
C LYS A 181 -24.01 -2.57 -25.85
N LYS A 182 -23.13 -1.58 -25.65
CA LYS A 182 -22.94 -0.90 -24.37
C LYS A 182 -24.23 -0.18 -23.99
N LYS A 183 -24.75 -0.41 -22.79
CA LYS A 183 -25.84 0.40 -22.23
C LYS A 183 -25.24 1.36 -21.23
N SER A 184 -25.66 2.62 -21.28
CA SER A 184 -25.21 3.66 -20.35
C SER A 184 -26.41 4.25 -19.65
N ILE A 185 -26.44 4.17 -18.32
CA ILE A 185 -27.45 4.79 -17.48
C ILE A 185 -26.78 5.92 -16.70
N LYS A 186 -27.42 7.09 -16.66
CA LYS A 186 -26.96 8.26 -15.92
C LYS A 186 -27.78 8.37 -14.63
N ASN A 187 -27.12 8.21 -13.50
CA ASN A 187 -27.69 8.41 -12.16
C ASN A 187 -27.16 9.72 -11.58
N LEU A 188 -27.95 10.35 -10.72
CA LEU A 188 -27.50 11.51 -9.94
C LEU A 188 -27.00 11.02 -8.58
N TYR A 189 -25.92 11.62 -8.08
CA TYR A 189 -25.49 11.39 -6.71
C TYR A 189 -25.34 12.71 -5.96
N PHE A 190 -25.49 12.62 -4.64
CA PHE A 190 -25.21 13.68 -3.69
C PHE A 190 -24.52 13.10 -2.44
N GLY A 191 -23.27 13.48 -2.20
CA GLY A 191 -22.40 12.90 -1.19
C GLY A 191 -22.26 11.40 -1.37
N GLN A 192 -22.66 10.66 -0.35
CA GLN A 192 -22.76 9.20 -0.33
C GLN A 192 -24.06 8.64 -0.91
N TYR A 193 -25.08 9.47 -1.14
CA TYR A 193 -26.39 9.03 -1.62
C TYR A 193 -26.40 8.96 -3.15
N GLN A 194 -26.85 7.83 -3.69
CA GLN A 194 -27.03 7.62 -5.12
C GLN A 194 -28.50 7.42 -5.43
N PHE A 195 -29.04 8.25 -6.32
CA PHE A 195 -30.40 8.11 -6.82
C PHE A 195 -30.36 7.30 -8.11
N ASP A 196 -30.54 6.00 -7.95
CA ASP A 196 -30.53 5.05 -9.07
C ASP A 196 -31.86 5.11 -9.81
N PHE A 197 -31.80 5.37 -11.11
CA PHE A 197 -32.95 5.13 -11.97
C PHE A 197 -33.22 3.63 -12.06
N PRO A 198 -34.49 3.20 -12.04
CA PRO A 198 -34.84 1.78 -11.98
C PRO A 198 -34.25 1.01 -13.17
N GLU A 199 -33.37 0.05 -12.88
CA GLU A 199 -32.75 -0.83 -13.87
C GLU A 199 -33.51 -2.16 -13.95
N LYS A 200 -33.64 -2.73 -15.17
CA LYS A 200 -34.10 -4.12 -15.33
C LYS A 200 -33.08 -5.07 -14.67
N LYS A 201 -33.56 -6.12 -13.99
CA LYS A 201 -32.74 -7.11 -13.25
C LYS A 201 -31.41 -7.43 -13.95
N ARG A 202 -30.32 -7.42 -13.16
CA ARG A 202 -28.98 -7.88 -13.58
C ARG A 202 -29.10 -9.24 -14.28
N GLN A 203 -28.46 -9.35 -15.44
CA GLN A 203 -28.34 -10.60 -16.19
C GLN A 203 -26.96 -11.21 -15.96
N ASP A 204 -26.87 -12.53 -16.12
CA ASP A 204 -25.60 -13.24 -16.04
C ASP A 204 -24.59 -12.72 -17.08
N HIS A 205 -23.31 -12.72 -16.70
CA HIS A 205 -22.18 -12.31 -17.53
C HIS A 205 -22.24 -10.87 -18.07
N THR A 206 -22.57 -9.91 -17.19
CA THR A 206 -22.40 -8.48 -17.47
C THR A 206 -21.17 -7.91 -16.79
N ASN A 207 -20.36 -7.16 -17.52
CA ASN A 207 -19.36 -6.28 -16.98
C ASN A 207 -20.01 -4.93 -16.69
N VAL A 208 -19.91 -4.45 -15.45
CA VAL A 208 -20.44 -3.15 -15.04
C VAL A 208 -19.26 -2.25 -14.72
N MET A 209 -19.16 -1.14 -15.45
CA MET A 209 -18.18 -0.09 -15.18
C MET A 209 -18.92 1.16 -14.75
N THR A 210 -18.58 1.67 -13.57
CA THR A 210 -19.18 2.89 -13.02
C THR A 210 -18.19 4.04 -13.16
N LYS A 211 -18.58 5.11 -13.84
CA LYS A 211 -17.77 6.33 -13.98
C LYS A 211 -18.46 7.49 -13.28
N ARG A 212 -17.82 8.04 -12.25
CA ARG A 212 -18.33 9.20 -11.50
C ARG A 212 -17.81 10.50 -12.12
N ARG A 213 -18.69 11.49 -12.32
CA ARG A 213 -18.34 12.85 -12.74
C ARG A 213 -18.93 13.86 -11.78
N SER A 214 -18.07 14.42 -10.91
CA SER A 214 -18.44 15.51 -10.00
C SER A 214 -18.61 16.83 -10.75
N LEU A 215 -19.58 17.62 -10.30
CA LEU A 215 -19.65 19.03 -10.68
C LEU A 215 -18.41 19.75 -10.15
N LYS A 216 -17.89 20.71 -10.92
CA LYS A 216 -16.71 21.49 -10.56
C LYS A 216 -17.06 22.97 -10.50
N ILE A 217 -16.58 23.67 -9.48
CA ILE A 217 -16.57 25.13 -9.45
C ILE A 217 -15.12 25.58 -9.66
N GLY A 218 -14.84 26.22 -10.80
CA GLY A 218 -13.46 26.56 -11.17
C GLY A 218 -12.59 25.33 -11.49
N LYS A 219 -11.28 25.43 -11.24
CA LYS A 219 -10.30 24.40 -11.66
C LYS A 219 -10.11 23.27 -10.65
N SER A 220 -10.22 23.57 -9.36
CA SER A 220 -9.78 22.65 -8.29
C SER A 220 -10.88 22.24 -7.31
N PHE A 221 -12.08 22.81 -7.36
CA PHE A 221 -13.14 22.53 -6.39
C PHE A 221 -14.17 21.55 -6.96
N TYR A 222 -14.25 20.33 -6.40
CA TYR A 222 -15.12 19.24 -6.83
C TYR A 222 -16.31 19.08 -5.89
N LEU A 223 -17.51 19.46 -6.30
CA LEU A 223 -18.72 19.34 -5.49
C LEU A 223 -19.07 17.86 -5.21
N PRO A 224 -19.64 17.54 -4.02
CA PRO A 224 -20.16 16.22 -3.69
C PRO A 224 -21.45 15.91 -4.46
N ILE A 225 -21.81 16.69 -5.48
CA ILE A 225 -22.94 16.42 -6.37
C ILE A 225 -22.43 16.16 -7.77
N GLY A 226 -23.07 15.24 -8.49
CA GLY A 226 -22.67 14.95 -9.86
C GLY A 226 -23.46 13.84 -10.52
N ILE A 227 -22.93 13.36 -11.64
CA ILE A 227 -23.54 12.31 -12.45
C ILE A 227 -22.67 11.06 -12.39
N THR A 228 -23.27 9.93 -12.05
CA THR A 228 -22.67 8.60 -12.17
C THR A 228 -23.14 7.99 -13.49
N MET A 229 -22.22 7.56 -14.34
CA MET A 229 -22.50 6.83 -15.58
C MET A 229 -22.18 5.36 -15.37
N GLN A 230 -23.22 4.54 -15.29
CA GLN A 230 -23.08 3.09 -15.23
C GLN A 230 -23.11 2.53 -16.66
N ILE A 231 -21.97 1.98 -17.10
CA ILE A 231 -21.82 1.36 -18.41
C ILE A 231 -21.88 -0.15 -18.21
N THR A 232 -22.93 -0.76 -18.73
CA THR A 232 -23.16 -2.21 -18.66
C THR A 232 -22.86 -2.82 -20.03
N GLU A 233 -21.93 -3.78 -20.07
CA GLU A 233 -21.55 -4.54 -21.27
C GLU A 233 -21.75 -6.03 -21.04
N ARG A 234 -22.49 -6.70 -21.92
CA ARG A 234 -22.60 -8.16 -21.88
C ARG A 234 -21.34 -8.78 -22.45
N TYR A 235 -20.83 -9.79 -21.77
CA TYR A 235 -19.72 -10.60 -22.26
C TYR A 235 -20.08 -12.09 -22.25
N ARG A 236 -19.34 -12.87 -23.02
CA ARG A 236 -19.34 -14.33 -22.97
C ARG A 236 -17.94 -14.81 -22.60
N PRO A 237 -17.78 -15.66 -21.58
CA PRO A 237 -16.49 -16.26 -21.30
C PRO A 237 -16.12 -17.21 -22.45
N LYS A 238 -14.94 -17.01 -23.05
CA LYS A 238 -14.35 -17.94 -24.01
C LYS A 238 -13.12 -18.57 -23.38
N LYS A 239 -13.14 -19.90 -23.24
CA LYS A 239 -11.98 -20.67 -22.80
C LYS A 239 -10.87 -20.49 -23.83
N LYS A 240 -9.70 -20.08 -23.36
CA LYS A 240 -8.48 -19.93 -24.15
C LYS A 240 -7.37 -20.70 -23.47
N ILE A 241 -6.61 -21.43 -24.27
CA ILE A 241 -5.46 -22.20 -23.82
C ILE A 241 -4.24 -21.43 -24.30
N LEU A 242 -3.40 -21.00 -23.37
CA LEU A 242 -2.15 -20.34 -23.71
C LEU A 242 -1.23 -21.34 -24.39
N THR A 243 -0.44 -20.87 -25.34
CA THR A 243 0.74 -21.61 -25.77
C THR A 243 1.88 -21.38 -24.77
N LYS A 244 2.87 -22.29 -24.71
CA LYS A 244 4.04 -22.13 -23.84
C LYS A 244 4.76 -20.79 -24.06
N LYS A 245 4.83 -20.34 -25.33
CA LYS A 245 5.46 -19.06 -25.71
C LYS A 245 4.68 -17.85 -25.18
N GLU A 246 3.36 -17.83 -25.33
CA GLU A 246 2.52 -16.74 -24.81
C GLU A 246 2.53 -16.69 -23.27
N ALA A 247 2.57 -17.85 -22.62
CA ALA A 247 2.68 -17.94 -21.18
C ALA A 247 4.00 -17.34 -20.67
N GLN A 248 5.12 -17.69 -21.31
CA GLN A 248 6.43 -17.11 -21.00
C GLN A 248 6.47 -15.59 -21.22
N LEU A 249 5.85 -15.09 -22.29
CA LEU A 249 5.78 -13.66 -22.57
C LEU A 249 4.96 -12.91 -21.50
N LYS A 250 3.81 -13.46 -21.09
CA LYS A 250 3.00 -12.89 -20.00
C LYS A 250 3.76 -12.85 -18.68
N LEU A 251 4.46 -13.93 -18.34
CA LEU A 251 5.29 -13.97 -17.12
C LEU A 251 6.43 -12.95 -17.18
N LYS A 252 7.07 -12.78 -18.34
CA LYS A 252 8.14 -11.79 -18.52
C LYS A 252 7.63 -10.35 -18.38
N ASN A 253 6.48 -10.03 -18.98
CA ASN A 253 5.89 -8.71 -18.85
C ASN A 253 5.49 -8.42 -17.40
N SER A 254 4.86 -9.39 -16.73
CA SER A 254 4.53 -9.28 -15.30
C SER A 254 5.75 -9.04 -14.42
N TRP A 255 6.92 -9.55 -14.79
CA TRP A 255 8.17 -9.30 -14.04
C TRP A 255 8.71 -7.88 -14.27
N ASN A 256 8.64 -7.38 -15.51
CA ASN A 256 9.05 -6.01 -15.82
C ASN A 256 8.17 -4.95 -15.15
N ASP A 257 6.89 -5.23 -14.90
CA ASP A 257 5.99 -4.32 -14.18
C ASP A 257 6.29 -4.26 -12.66
N ILE A 258 7.08 -5.20 -12.13
CA ILE A 258 7.46 -5.29 -10.71
C ILE A 258 8.81 -4.58 -10.43
N LEU A 259 9.63 -4.34 -11.47
CA LEU A 259 10.92 -3.65 -11.39
C LEU A 259 10.78 -2.14 -11.61
#